data_AF-A0A147JUT4-F1
#
_entry.id   AF-A0A147JUT4-F1
#
_cell.length_a   1.000
_cell.length_b   1.000
_cell.length_c   1.000
_cell.angle_alpha   90.00
_cell.angle_beta   90.00
_cell.angle_gamma   90.00
#
_symmetry.space_group_name_H-M   'P 1'
#
loop_
_entity.id
_entity.type
_entity.pdbx_description
1 polymer ?
#
loop_
_entity_poly.entity_id
_entity_poly.type
_entity_poly.pdbx_seq_one_letter_code
_entity_poly.pdbx_strand_id
1 'polypeptide(L)' 'MPIEGYAEYKKREFCNDVRCPVQLALNSQNEGSEEYEKIRQTCKTDCKHTTWGFHHWLIEKGYLIVKPEK' A
#
# COMPACT_ATOMS: atom_id res chain seq x y z
N MET A 1 16.52 4.00 5.14
CA MET A 1 17.41 3.24 6.04
C MET A 1 16.53 2.75 7.17
N PRO A 2 16.61 1.47 7.56
CA PRO A 2 15.86 0.98 8.72
C PRO A 2 16.23 1.79 9.95
N ILE A 3 15.23 2.24 10.69
CA ILE A 3 15.45 2.89 12.00
C ILE A 3 15.48 1.79 13.05
N GLU A 4 16.58 1.71 13.81
CA GLU A 4 16.74 0.69 14.86
C GLU A 4 15.58 0.78 15.87
N GLY A 5 14.96 -0.37 16.17
CA GLY A 5 13.79 -0.46 17.04
C GLY A 5 12.44 -0.20 16.36
N TYR A 6 12.41 0.10 15.05
CA TYR A 6 11.17 0.34 14.29
C TYR A 6 10.95 -0.72 13.21
N ALA A 7 9.68 -0.98 12.90
CA ALA A 7 9.27 -1.79 11.76
C ALA A 7 8.92 -0.89 10.57
N GLU A 8 9.37 -1.26 9.39
CA GLU A 8 9.08 -0.55 8.13
C GLU A 8 7.70 -0.92 7.58
N TYR A 9 7.04 0.05 6.95
CA TYR A 9 5.80 -0.19 6.21
C TYR A 9 6.06 -1.13 5.01
N LYS A 10 5.24 -2.18 4.87
CA LYS A 10 5.37 -3.13 3.76
C LYS A 10 4.53 -2.69 2.57
N LYS A 11 5.09 -2.85 1.36
CA LYS A 11 4.37 -2.55 0.11
C LYS A 11 3.04 -3.33 0.09
N ARG A 12 1.95 -2.64 -0.23
CA ARG A 12 0.56 -3.15 -0.28
C ARG A 12 -0.06 -3.57 1.07
N GLU A 13 0.61 -3.33 2.19
CA GLU A 13 0.10 -3.71 3.51
C GLU A 13 -1.26 -3.09 3.82
N PHE A 14 -1.40 -1.77 3.63
CA PHE A 14 -2.70 -1.09 3.76
C PHE A 14 -3.78 -1.73 2.88
N CYS A 15 -3.49 -1.89 1.58
CA CYS A 15 -4.48 -2.38 0.61
C CYS A 15 -4.94 -3.81 0.93
N ASN A 16 -4.04 -4.65 1.47
CA ASN A 16 -4.38 -6.00 1.91
C ASN A 16 -5.21 -5.98 3.19
N ASP A 17 -4.85 -5.16 4.17
CA ASP A 17 -5.56 -5.05 5.46
C ASP A 17 -7.01 -4.57 5.26
N VAL A 18 -7.22 -3.54 4.42
CA VAL A 18 -8.56 -3.04 4.08
C VAL A 18 -9.29 -3.86 3.02
N ARG A 19 -8.71 -5.00 2.60
CA ARG A 19 -9.27 -5.92 1.60
C ARG A 19 -9.68 -5.21 0.30
N CYS A 20 -8.79 -4.36 -0.21
CA CYS A 20 -9.02 -3.66 -1.47
C CYS A 20 -9.25 -4.67 -2.61
N PRO A 21 -10.39 -4.63 -3.33
CA PRO A 21 -10.74 -5.61 -4.36
C PRO A 21 -9.73 -5.60 -5.52
N VAL A 22 -9.16 -4.44 -5.86
CA VAL A 22 -8.11 -4.34 -6.88
C VAL A 22 -6.84 -5.06 -6.40
N GLN A 23 -6.46 -4.89 -5.12
CA GLN A 23 -5.30 -5.59 -4.57
C GLN A 23 -5.54 -7.10 -4.45
N LEU A 24 -6.74 -7.53 -4.08
CA LEU A 24 -7.11 -8.94 -4.05
C LEU A 24 -7.04 -9.57 -5.45
N ALA A 25 -7.50 -8.86 -6.48
CA ALA A 25 -7.34 -9.27 -7.87
C ALA A 25 -5.87 -9.31 -8.31
N LEU A 26 -5.04 -8.34 -7.89
CA LEU A 26 -3.60 -8.38 -8.15
C LEU A 26 -2.93 -9.58 -7.49
N ASN A 27 -3.29 -9.91 -6.25
CA ASN A 27 -2.72 -11.05 -5.51
C ASN A 27 -3.05 -12.40 -6.16
N SER A 28 -4.09 -12.48 -7.00
CA SER A 28 -4.44 -13.70 -7.73
C SER A 28 -3.72 -13.84 -9.07
N GLN A 29 -2.90 -12.87 -9.48
CA GLN A 29 -2.12 -12.88 -10.72
C GLN A 29 -0.63 -13.00 -10.42
N ASN A 30 0.13 -13.52 -11.38
CA ASN A 30 1.59 -13.49 -11.30
C ASN A 30 2.09 -12.05 -11.49
N GLU A 31 2.91 -11.56 -10.56
CA GLU A 31 3.47 -10.21 -10.67
C GLU A 31 4.24 -10.04 -11.99
N GLY A 32 3.92 -8.98 -12.73
CA GLY A 32 4.51 -8.71 -14.04
C GLY A 32 3.84 -9.39 -15.23
N SER A 33 2.80 -10.22 -15.03
CA SER A 33 1.98 -10.72 -16.14
C SER A 33 1.20 -9.59 -16.82
N GLU A 34 0.71 -9.84 -18.04
CA GLU A 34 -0.10 -8.87 -18.78
C GLU A 34 -1.39 -8.53 -18.02
N GLU A 35 -2.06 -9.53 -17.46
CA GLU A 35 -3.27 -9.37 -16.64
C GLU A 35 -2.97 -8.58 -15.36
N TYR A 36 -1.85 -8.88 -14.69
CA TYR A 36 -1.42 -8.13 -13.52
C TYR A 36 -1.20 -6.65 -13.86
N GLU A 37 -0.46 -6.35 -14.93
CA GLU A 37 -0.19 -4.95 -15.29
C GLU A 37 -1.44 -4.21 -15.78
N LYS A 38 -2.40 -4.90 -16.43
CA LYS A 38 -3.72 -4.34 -16.76
C LYS A 38 -4.47 -3.89 -15.51
N ILE A 39 -4.61 -4.79 -14.51
CA ILE A 39 -5.28 -4.47 -13.24
C ILE A 39 -4.51 -3.37 -12.48
N ARG A 40 -3.17 -3.41 -12.52
CA ARG A 40 -2.32 -2.47 -11.82
C ARG A 40 -2.48 -1.04 -12.32
N GLN A 41 -2.92 -0.83 -13.56
CA GLN A 41 -3.20 0.52 -14.06
C GLN A 41 -4.25 1.23 -13.19
N THR A 42 -5.30 0.54 -12.75
CA THR A 42 -6.29 1.12 -11.83
C THR A 42 -5.64 1.64 -10.55
N CYS A 43 -4.70 0.89 -9.96
CA CYS A 43 -3.96 1.38 -8.78
C CYS A 43 -3.13 2.64 -9.05
N LYS A 44 -2.64 2.84 -10.29
CA LYS A 44 -1.77 3.97 -10.64
C LYS A 44 -2.55 5.23 -10.96
N THR A 45 -3.70 5.09 -11.62
CA THR A 45 -4.41 6.22 -12.21
C THR A 45 -5.73 6.55 -11.53
N ASP A 46 -6.36 5.58 -10.85
CA ASP A 46 -7.71 5.71 -10.29
C ASP A 46 -7.86 4.91 -8.99
N CYS A 47 -7.01 5.22 -8.01
CA CYS A 47 -7.07 4.56 -6.71
C CYS A 47 -8.36 4.97 -5.99
N LYS A 48 -9.19 3.98 -5.61
CA LYS A 48 -10.43 4.22 -4.85
C LYS A 48 -10.24 4.70 -3.41
N HIS A 49 -9.00 4.65 -2.90
CA HIS A 49 -8.68 5.06 -1.53
C HIS A 49 -8.06 6.45 -1.53
N THR A 50 -8.42 7.25 -0.54
CA THR A 50 -7.90 8.60 -0.37
C THR A 50 -6.63 8.60 0.46
N THR A 51 -5.78 9.60 0.23
CA THR A 51 -4.61 9.90 1.08
C THR A 51 -5.01 10.04 2.55
N TRP A 52 -6.16 10.65 2.82
CA TRP A 52 -6.70 10.77 4.18
C TRP A 52 -6.96 9.39 4.82
N GLY A 53 -7.62 8.48 4.11
CA GLY A 53 -7.91 7.14 4.63
C GLY A 53 -6.65 6.32 4.90
N PHE A 54 -5.63 6.45 4.04
CA PHE A 54 -4.34 5.81 4.29
C PHE A 54 -3.64 6.36 5.55
N HIS A 55 -3.62 7.68 5.73
CA HIS A 55 -3.01 8.28 6.93
C HIS A 55 -3.73 7.92 8.22
N HIS A 56 -5.07 7.90 8.22
CA HIS A 56 -5.84 7.46 9.39
C HIS A 56 -5.52 6.02 9.74
N TRP A 57 -5.44 5.13 8.75
CA TRP A 57 -5.04 3.75 8.97
C TRP A 57 -3.62 3.63 9.56
N LEU A 58 -2.66 4.44 9.09
CA LEU A 58 -1.31 4.46 9.67
C LEU A 58 -1.35 4.81 11.16
N ILE A 59 -2.12 5.83 11.54
CA ILE A 59 -2.31 6.25 12.93
C ILE A 59 -2.93 5.12 13.75
N GLU A 60 -3.99 4.50 13.25
CA GLU A 60 -4.70 3.39 13.92
C GLU A 60 -3.80 2.17 14.16
N LYS A 61 -2.87 1.89 13.23
CA LYS A 61 -1.90 0.80 13.35
C LYS A 61 -0.64 1.17 14.14
N GLY A 62 -0.54 2.42 14.61
CA GLY A 62 0.59 2.88 15.43
C GLY A 62 1.86 3.18 14.64
N TYR A 63 1.77 3.45 13.33
CA TYR A 63 2.93 3.87 12.55
C TYR A 63 3.36 5.30 12.93
N LEU A 64 4.67 5.49 12.98
CA LEU A 64 5.30 6.81 13.09
C LEU A 64 5.74 7.28 11.70
N ILE A 65 5.30 8.46 11.27
CA ILE A 65 5.77 9.09 10.04
C ILE A 65 7.03 9.90 10.36
N VAL A 66 8.15 9.50 9.76
CA VAL A 66 9.44 10.15 9.92
C VAL A 66 9.81 10.89 8.65
N LYS A 67 10.30 12.12 8.78
CA LYS A 67 10.86 12.91 7.68
C LYS A 67 12.35 13.08 7.95
N PRO A 68 13.25 12.61 7.07
CA PRO A 68 14.68 12.88 7.23
C PRO A 68 14.97 14.38 7.06
N GLU A 69 16.01 14.88 7.73
CA GLU A 69 16.42 16.28 7.63
C GLU A 69 17.09 16.65 6.29
N LYS A 70 17.58 15.65 5.56
CA LYS A 70 18.31 15.77 4.29
C LYS A 70 17.62 15.00 3.19
#